data_AF-A0A1F2ULQ0-F1
#
_entry.id   AF-A0A1F2ULQ0-F1
#
_cell.length_a   1.000
_cell.length_b   1.000
_cell.length_c   1.000
_cell.angle_alpha   90.00
_cell.angle_beta   90.00
_cell.angle_gamma   90.00
#
_symmetry.space_group_name_H-M   'P 1'
#
loop_
_entity.id
_entity.type
_entity.pdbx_description
1 polymer ?
#
loop_
_entity_poly.entity_id
_entity_poly.type
_entity_poly.pdbx_seq_one_letter_code
_entity_poly.pdbx_strand_id
1 'polypeptide(L)'
;MKKARRRAGDELRSEYKRSDFGALVRGKYAERLREKLNVVVLDPRVAKLFPNAASVNSALLSLQGTERESLPLSLNPAFVKIIRRARAEVKRGEVYSLKQIKQEMLAVTDGPNKPLHRSARKAARR
;
A
#
# COMPACT_ATOMS: atom_id res chain seq x y z
N MET A 1 -16.35 60.79 -16.12
CA MET A 1 -16.23 59.34 -15.82
C MET A 1 -14.80 58.89 -16.07
N LYS A 2 -14.08 58.41 -15.04
CA LYS A 2 -12.68 57.97 -15.15
C LYS A 2 -12.67 56.53 -15.67
N LYS A 3 -12.27 56.30 -16.93
CA LYS A 3 -12.19 54.95 -17.49
C LYS A 3 -11.12 54.15 -16.73
N ALA A 4 -11.51 53.02 -16.15
CA ALA A 4 -10.59 52.06 -15.57
C ALA A 4 -9.64 51.55 -16.67
N ARG A 5 -8.33 51.71 -16.49
CA ARG A 5 -7.32 51.08 -17.36
C ARG A 5 -7.50 49.56 -17.22
N ARG A 6 -8.02 48.91 -18.27
CA ARG A 6 -7.93 47.45 -18.37
C ARG A 6 -6.45 47.09 -18.28
N ARG A 7 -6.08 46.26 -17.30
CA ARG A 7 -4.75 45.65 -17.28
C ARG A 7 -4.63 44.88 -18.59
N ALA A 8 -3.63 45.20 -19.40
CA ALA A 8 -3.32 44.45 -20.61
C ALA A 8 -3.02 43.01 -20.15
N GLY A 9 -4.04 42.18 -20.22
CA GLY A 9 -4.00 40.81 -19.74
C GLY A 9 -3.08 40.02 -20.64
N ASP A 10 -2.09 39.37 -20.05
CA ASP A 10 -1.82 37.92 -20.13
C ASP A 10 -1.97 37.21 -21.49
N GLU A 11 -1.85 37.93 -22.60
CA GLU A 11 -1.87 37.37 -23.94
C GLU A 11 -0.44 37.09 -24.38
N LEU A 12 -0.15 35.80 -24.63
CA LEU A 12 1.11 35.38 -25.24
C LEU A 12 1.19 35.98 -26.65
N ARG A 13 2.29 36.68 -26.95
CA ARG A 13 2.56 37.18 -28.31
C ARG A 13 2.70 36.02 -29.29
N SER A 14 2.29 36.22 -30.54
CA SER A 14 2.45 35.23 -31.62
C SER A 14 3.91 34.85 -31.84
N GLU A 15 4.82 35.79 -31.67
CA GLU A 15 6.26 35.59 -31.84
C GLU A 15 7.06 36.40 -30.81
N TYR A 16 8.25 35.90 -30.49
CA TYR A 16 9.23 36.55 -29.62
C TYR A 16 10.60 36.61 -30.32
N LYS A 17 11.27 37.75 -30.17
CA LYS A 17 12.65 37.95 -30.65
C LYS A 17 13.63 37.56 -29.56
N ARG A 18 14.86 37.19 -29.94
CA ARG A 18 15.92 36.85 -28.96
C ARG A 18 16.20 37.99 -27.98
N SER A 19 16.08 39.23 -28.45
CA SER A 19 16.21 40.47 -27.67
C SER A 19 15.16 40.64 -26.58
N ASP A 20 14.01 39.97 -26.71
CA ASP A 20 12.93 40.03 -25.72
C ASP A 20 13.29 39.23 -24.45
N PHE A 21 14.27 38.33 -24.56
CA PHE A 21 14.76 37.53 -23.46
C PHE A 21 16.16 38.01 -23.05
N GLY A 22 16.35 38.21 -21.74
CA GLY A 22 17.68 38.48 -21.17
C GLY A 22 18.64 37.28 -21.25
N ALA A 23 19.55 37.20 -20.29
CA ALA A 23 20.42 36.03 -20.13
C ALA A 23 19.57 34.77 -19.89
N LEU A 24 19.67 33.80 -20.81
CA LEU A 24 18.98 32.52 -20.68
C LEU A 24 19.83 31.63 -19.77
N VAL A 25 19.36 31.45 -18.53
CA VAL A 25 20.04 30.60 -17.53
C VAL A 25 19.37 29.23 -17.53
N ARG A 26 20.16 28.20 -17.84
CA ARG A 26 19.70 26.80 -17.74
C ARG A 26 19.32 26.50 -16.29
N GLY A 27 18.13 25.94 -16.08
CA GLY A 27 17.68 25.54 -14.75
C GLY A 27 17.19 26.67 -13.84
N LYS A 28 16.97 27.90 -14.35
CA LYS A 28 16.47 29.06 -13.57
C LYS A 28 15.26 28.76 -12.67
N TYR A 29 14.41 27.80 -13.08
CA TYR A 29 13.21 27.40 -12.35
C TYR A 29 13.25 25.95 -11.86
N ALA A 30 14.38 25.25 -11.96
CA ALA A 30 14.48 23.83 -11.63
C ALA A 30 14.12 23.56 -10.16
N GLU A 31 14.64 24.35 -9.23
CA GLU A 31 14.33 24.20 -7.80
C GLU A 31 12.86 24.47 -7.49
N ARG A 32 12.28 25.54 -8.06
CA ARG A 32 10.84 25.82 -7.92
C ARG A 32 9.96 24.73 -8.52
N LEU A 33 10.42 24.09 -9.60
CA LEU A 33 9.73 22.94 -10.19
C LEU A 33 9.78 21.74 -9.24
N ARG A 34 10.95 21.46 -8.64
CA ARG A 34 11.13 20.34 -7.69
C ARG A 34 10.28 20.50 -6.43
N GLU A 35 10.16 21.71 -5.91
CA GLU A 35 9.34 22.00 -4.71
C GLU A 35 7.83 21.85 -4.96
N LYS A 36 7.38 22.16 -6.19
CA LYS A 36 5.94 22.24 -6.49
C LYS A 36 5.40 21.02 -7.22
N LEU A 37 6.24 20.27 -7.92
CA LEU A 37 5.82 19.10 -8.69
C LEU A 37 6.31 17.82 -8.01
N ASN A 38 5.35 16.96 -7.66
CA ASN A 38 5.61 15.59 -7.23
C ASN A 38 5.92 14.70 -8.45
N VAL A 39 7.03 14.96 -9.15
CA VAL A 39 7.53 14.09 -10.21
C VAL A 39 8.51 13.10 -9.59
N VAL A 40 8.15 11.83 -9.58
CA VAL A 40 8.97 10.75 -9.05
C VAL A 40 9.51 9.91 -10.20
N VAL A 41 10.83 9.72 -10.25
CA VAL A 41 11.47 8.80 -11.19
C VAL A 41 11.33 7.38 -10.63
N LEU A 42 10.66 6.51 -11.37
CA LEU A 42 10.50 5.11 -11.00
C LEU A 42 11.77 4.30 -11.31
N ASP A 43 12.03 3.26 -10.51
CA ASP A 43 13.03 2.26 -10.85
C ASP A 43 12.71 1.64 -12.22
N PRO A 44 13.71 1.39 -13.09
CA PRO A 44 13.48 0.85 -14.43
C PRO A 44 12.69 -0.46 -14.46
N ARG A 45 12.79 -1.30 -13.43
CA ARG A 45 12.02 -2.55 -13.32
C ARG A 45 10.56 -2.26 -13.07
N VAL A 46 10.25 -1.28 -12.23
CA VAL A 46 8.87 -0.86 -11.91
C VAL A 46 8.25 -0.14 -13.11
N ALA A 47 9.01 0.72 -13.79
CA ALA A 47 8.56 1.41 -14.99
C ALA A 47 8.18 0.44 -16.13
N LYS A 48 8.86 -0.72 -16.23
CA LYS A 48 8.49 -1.78 -17.19
C LYS A 48 7.17 -2.46 -16.85
N LEU A 49 6.82 -2.55 -15.57
CA LEU A 49 5.55 -3.16 -15.12
C LEU A 49 4.38 -2.19 -15.30
N PHE A 50 4.63 -0.89 -15.16
CA PHE A 50 3.60 0.16 -15.24
C PHE A 50 3.93 1.15 -16.37
N PRO A 51 3.46 0.89 -17.60
CA PRO A 51 3.79 1.72 -18.77
C PRO A 51 3.16 3.11 -18.74
N ASN A 52 2.15 3.36 -17.89
CA ASN A 52 1.50 4.67 -17.80
C ASN A 52 1.06 5.03 -16.37
N ALA A 53 0.82 6.32 -16.12
CA ALA A 53 0.42 6.83 -14.81
C ALA A 53 -0.94 6.29 -14.35
N ALA A 54 -1.88 6.02 -15.28
CA ALA A 54 -3.19 5.46 -14.93
C ALA A 54 -3.06 4.08 -14.28
N SER A 55 -2.17 3.23 -14.79
CA SER A 55 -1.90 1.88 -14.27
C SER A 55 -1.27 1.91 -12.87
N VAL A 56 -0.36 2.85 -12.61
CA VAL A 56 0.22 3.08 -11.28
C VAL A 56 -0.86 3.52 -10.30
N ASN A 57 -1.66 4.51 -10.67
CA ASN A 57 -2.71 5.05 -9.81
C ASN A 57 -3.77 4.00 -9.50
N SER A 58 -4.20 3.20 -10.49
CA SER A 58 -5.14 2.10 -10.25
C SER A 58 -4.57 1.05 -9.29
N ALA A 59 -3.27 0.73 -9.40
CA ALA A 59 -2.63 -0.21 -8.51
C ALA A 59 -2.56 0.33 -7.07
N LEU A 60 -2.13 1.58 -6.89
CA LEU A 60 -2.07 2.21 -5.56
C LEU A 60 -3.47 2.36 -4.94
N LEU A 61 -4.48 2.74 -5.73
CA LEU A 61 -5.86 2.82 -5.27
C LEU A 61 -6.41 1.44 -4.85
N SER A 62 -6.03 0.37 -5.56
CA SER A 62 -6.42 -0.99 -5.17
C SER A 62 -5.87 -1.41 -3.80
N LEU A 63 -4.75 -0.81 -3.39
CA LEU A 63 -4.13 -1.07 -2.09
C LEU A 63 -4.73 -0.23 -0.95
N GLN A 64 -5.51 0.82 -1.26
CA GLN A 64 -6.02 1.82 -0.31
C GLN A 64 -6.93 1.25 0.80
N GLY A 65 -7.40 0.01 0.67
CA GLY A 65 -8.11 -0.75 1.72
C GLY A 65 -7.27 -1.84 2.39
N THR A 66 -6.29 -2.42 1.68
CA THR A 66 -5.48 -3.55 2.16
C THR A 66 -4.50 -3.17 3.25
N GLU A 67 -4.02 -1.93 3.28
CA GLU A 67 -3.20 -1.42 4.39
C GLU A 67 -4.00 -1.45 5.70
N ARG A 68 -5.29 -1.10 5.65
CA ARG A 68 -6.17 -1.13 6.82
C ARG A 68 -6.64 -2.52 7.23
N GLU A 69 -6.48 -3.54 6.39
CA GLU A 69 -6.80 -4.94 6.71
C GLU A 69 -5.56 -5.76 7.12
N SER A 70 -4.37 -5.35 6.67
CA SER A 70 -3.08 -5.95 7.08
C SER A 70 -2.46 -5.33 8.35
N LEU A 71 -2.67 -4.03 8.59
CA LEU A 71 -2.28 -3.35 9.85
C LEU A 71 -3.08 -3.76 11.12
N PRO A 72 -4.37 -4.14 11.10
CA PRO A 72 -5.16 -4.43 12.29
C PRO A 72 -4.92 -5.82 12.85
N LEU A 73 -4.36 -6.77 12.08
CA LEU A 73 -4.00 -8.08 12.64
C LEU A 73 -2.72 -7.95 13.47
N SER A 74 -1.75 -7.15 13.04
CA SER A 74 -0.47 -7.01 13.77
C SER A 74 -0.52 -5.98 14.91
N LEU A 75 -1.34 -4.92 14.82
CA LEU A 75 -1.43 -3.87 15.85
C LEU A 75 -2.60 -4.01 16.84
N ASN A 76 -3.60 -4.89 16.61
CA ASN A 76 -4.69 -5.06 17.57
C ASN A 76 -4.20 -5.82 18.83
N PRO A 77 -4.29 -5.23 20.04
CA PRO A 77 -3.84 -5.86 21.28
C PRO A 77 -4.44 -7.25 21.54
N ALA A 78 -5.69 -7.49 21.10
CA ALA A 78 -6.34 -8.80 21.20
C ALA A 78 -5.70 -9.83 20.26
N PHE A 79 -5.40 -9.44 19.02
CA PHE A 79 -4.82 -10.35 18.04
C PHE A 79 -3.36 -10.70 18.35
N VAL A 80 -2.58 -9.75 18.88
CA VAL A 80 -1.22 -10.01 19.37
C VAL A 80 -1.21 -11.07 20.47
N LYS A 81 -2.19 -11.04 21.40
CA LYS A 81 -2.35 -12.07 22.43
C LYS A 81 -2.66 -13.45 21.81
N ILE A 82 -3.51 -13.48 20.79
CA ILE A 82 -3.84 -14.70 20.03
C ILE A 82 -2.58 -15.27 19.34
N ILE A 83 -1.80 -14.45 18.63
CA ILE A 83 -0.55 -14.89 17.98
C ILE A 83 0.45 -15.42 19.02
N ARG A 84 0.65 -14.72 20.14
CA ARG A 84 1.57 -15.15 21.21
C ARG A 84 1.16 -16.50 21.78
N ARG A 85 -0.13 -16.71 22.03
CA ARG A 85 -0.68 -17.96 22.53
C ARG A 85 -0.50 -19.10 21.51
N ALA A 86 -0.87 -18.87 20.25
CA ALA A 86 -0.72 -19.86 19.19
C ALA A 86 0.76 -20.29 19.01
N ARG A 87 1.70 -19.33 19.03
CA ARG A 87 3.15 -19.65 18.97
C ARG A 87 3.62 -20.46 20.16
N ALA A 88 3.11 -20.19 21.36
CA ALA A 88 3.42 -20.96 22.56
C ALA A 88 2.83 -22.38 22.53
N GLU A 89 1.66 -22.57 21.93
CA GLU A 89 1.03 -23.87 21.71
C GLU A 89 1.82 -24.69 20.67
N VAL A 90 2.23 -24.07 19.56
CA VAL A 90 3.13 -24.69 18.56
C VAL A 90 4.48 -25.08 19.19
N LYS A 91 5.10 -24.19 19.99
CA LYS A 91 6.35 -24.50 20.71
C LYS A 91 6.20 -25.66 21.71
N ARG A 92 5.00 -25.84 22.26
CA ARG A 92 4.67 -26.96 23.16
C ARG A 92 4.29 -28.25 22.40
N GLY A 93 4.28 -28.22 21.07
CA GLY A 93 3.90 -29.35 20.23
C GLY A 93 2.39 -29.64 20.24
N GLU A 94 1.55 -28.74 20.75
CA GLU A 94 0.09 -28.83 20.67
C GLU A 94 -0.37 -28.29 19.31
N VAL A 95 -0.05 -29.02 18.23
CA VAL A 95 -0.43 -28.66 16.87
C VAL A 95 -1.59 -29.53 16.41
N TYR A 96 -2.61 -28.91 15.80
CA TYR A 96 -3.70 -29.61 15.14
C TYR A 96 -3.37 -29.78 13.66
N SER A 97 -3.62 -30.97 13.09
CA SER A 97 -3.47 -31.17 11.64
C SER A 97 -4.62 -30.49 10.89
N LEU A 98 -4.32 -29.71 9.84
CA LEU A 98 -5.33 -29.04 9.01
C LEU A 98 -6.35 -30.02 8.42
N LYS A 99 -5.94 -31.27 8.16
CA LYS A 99 -6.84 -32.34 7.70
C LYS A 99 -7.85 -32.74 8.78
N GLN A 100 -7.39 -32.82 10.04
CA GLN A 100 -8.24 -33.16 11.19
C GLN A 100 -9.22 -32.01 11.48
N ILE A 101 -8.76 -30.76 11.48
CA ILE A 101 -9.65 -29.60 11.64
C ILE A 101 -10.70 -29.58 10.53
N LYS A 102 -10.33 -29.79 9.27
CA LYS A 102 -11.29 -29.78 8.17
C LYS A 102 -12.31 -30.90 8.31
N GLN A 103 -11.87 -32.10 8.71
CA GLN A 103 -12.74 -33.24 8.95
C GLN A 103 -13.67 -33.03 10.15
N GLU A 104 -13.18 -32.44 11.25
CA GLU A 104 -13.99 -32.13 12.43
C GLU A 104 -14.94 -30.96 12.18
N MET A 105 -14.54 -29.90 11.49
CA MET A 105 -15.42 -28.77 11.14
C MET A 105 -16.55 -29.19 10.21
N LEU A 106 -16.30 -30.16 9.32
CA LEU A 106 -17.34 -30.79 8.51
C LEU A 106 -18.24 -31.73 9.32
N ALA A 107 -17.77 -32.23 10.47
CA ALA A 107 -18.54 -33.09 11.38
C ALA A 107 -19.29 -32.29 12.49
N VAL A 108 -18.91 -31.03 12.73
CA VAL A 108 -19.50 -30.13 13.75
C VAL A 108 -20.81 -29.47 13.27
N THR A 109 -21.27 -29.75 12.05
CA THR A 109 -22.62 -29.35 11.62
C THR A 109 -23.73 -30.04 12.43
N ASP A 110 -23.41 -31.09 13.19
CA ASP A 110 -24.34 -31.79 14.09
C ASP A 110 -24.02 -31.52 15.57
N GLY A 111 -24.60 -30.46 16.12
CA GLY A 111 -24.80 -30.27 17.57
C GLY A 111 -23.89 -29.24 18.25
N PRO A 112 -24.43 -28.45 19.20
CA PRO A 112 -23.66 -27.41 19.86
C PRO A 112 -22.75 -28.05 20.93
N ASN A 113 -21.45 -27.77 20.81
CA ASN A 113 -20.45 -27.89 21.88
C ASN A 113 -19.84 -29.29 22.15
N LYS A 114 -19.19 -29.89 21.13
CA LYS A 114 -18.24 -30.98 21.35
C LYS A 114 -16.80 -30.43 21.45
N PRO A 115 -16.02 -30.77 22.49
CA PRO A 115 -14.65 -30.27 22.63
C PRO A 115 -13.73 -30.86 21.56
N LEU A 116 -12.83 -30.03 21.01
CA LEU A 116 -11.83 -30.44 20.02
C LEU A 116 -10.86 -31.46 20.62
N HIS A 117 -10.68 -32.61 19.95
CA HIS A 117 -9.76 -33.65 20.42
C HIS A 117 -8.31 -33.26 20.09
N ARG A 118 -7.47 -33.09 21.12
CA ARG A 118 -6.04 -32.83 20.95
C ARG A 118 -5.34 -34.07 20.37
N SER A 119 -4.56 -33.89 19.32
CA SER A 119 -3.73 -34.98 18.80
C SER A 119 -2.56 -35.26 19.75
N ALA A 120 -2.35 -36.54 20.09
CA ALA A 120 -1.33 -36.96 21.06
C ALA A 120 0.09 -36.88 20.47
N ARG A 121 1.02 -36.46 21.34
CA ARG A 121 2.46 -36.26 21.11
C ARG A 121 3.10 -37.38 20.29
N LYS A 122 3.64 -37.05 19.11
CA LYS A 122 4.74 -37.83 18.53
C LYS A 122 6.03 -37.35 19.18
N ALA A 123 6.36 -37.92 20.34
CA ALA A 123 7.66 -37.72 20.96
C ALA A 123 8.74 -38.16 19.96
N ALA A 124 9.46 -37.19 19.40
CA ALA A 124 10.69 -37.47 18.68
C ALA A 124 11.70 -38.01 19.69
N ARG A 125 11.81 -39.34 19.74
CA ARG A 125 12.96 -40.01 20.36
C ARG A 125 14.21 -39.65 19.53
N ARG A 126 15.12 -38.90 20.14
CA ARG A 126 16.58 -39.10 20.06
C ARG A 126 17.27 -38.15 21.03
#